data_AF-A0A9D2E7W1-F1
#
_entry.id   AF-A0A9D2E7W1-F1
#
_cell.length_a   1.000
_cell.length_b   1.000
_cell.length_c   1.000
_cell.angle_alpha   90.00
_cell.angle_beta   90.00
_cell.angle_gamma   90.00
#
_symmetry.space_group_name_H-M   'P 1'
#
loop_
_entity.id
_entity.type
_entity.pdbx_description
1 polymer ?
#
loop_
_entity_poly.entity_id
_entity_poly.type
_entity_poly.pdbx_seq_one_letter_code
_entity_poly.pdbx_strand_id
1 'polypeptide(L)'
;MYPSVEEKAAMLLYLVTKNHSFSDGNKRIAATLFLWFMAGNGILYNPDGTKRIADNTLVALTLMIAESRTEEKDVMVKVVVNLINRNN
;
A
#
# COMPACT_ATOMS: atom_id res chain seq x y z
N MET A 1 14.34 4.55 9.91
CA MET A 1 14.40 3.56 8.81
C MET A 1 13.23 2.61 8.99
N TYR A 2 12.46 2.31 7.94
CA TYR A 2 11.35 1.35 8.03
C TYR A 2 11.90 -0.09 8.16
N PRO A 3 11.58 -0.82 9.24
CA PRO A 3 12.15 -2.14 9.51
C PRO A 3 11.80 -3.21 8.46
N SER A 4 10.57 -3.25 7.94
CA SER A 4 10.12 -4.32 7.03
C SER A 4 9.87 -3.84 5.59
N VAL A 5 9.79 -4.81 4.66
CA VAL A 5 9.42 -4.53 3.27
C VAL A 5 7.95 -4.09 3.20
N GLU A 6 7.10 -4.67 4.05
CA GLU A 6 5.69 -4.35 4.20
C GLU A 6 5.48 -2.90 4.64
N GLU A 7 6.26 -2.42 5.62
CA GLU A 7 6.20 -1.01 6.07
C GLU A 7 6.67 -0.05 4.97
N LYS A 8 7.69 -0.43 4.20
CA LYS A 8 8.13 0.35 3.03
C LYS A 8 7.05 0.42 1.96
N ALA A 9 6.39 -0.71 1.67
CA ALA A 9 5.30 -0.77 0.70
C ALA A 9 4.10 0.09 1.18
N ALA A 10 3.70 -0.05 2.45
CA ALA A 10 2.62 0.72 3.03
C ALA A 10 2.90 2.23 3.03
N MET A 11 4.12 2.63 3.38
CA MET A 11 4.52 4.03 3.34
C MET A 11 4.57 4.58 1.92
N LEU A 12 5.04 3.80 0.94
CA LEU A 12 5.03 4.17 -0.47
C LEU A 12 3.59 4.46 -0.94
N LEU A 13 2.66 3.55 -0.66
CA LEU A 13 1.24 3.73 -0.98
C LEU A 13 0.67 4.99 -0.31
N TYR A 14 0.97 5.20 0.97
CA TYR A 14 0.52 6.37 1.72
C TYR A 14 1.01 7.69 1.10
N LEU A 15 2.33 7.84 0.92
CA LEU A 15 2.95 9.09 0.50
C LEU A 15 2.55 9.48 -0.92
N VAL A 16 2.55 8.54 -1.87
CA VAL A 16 2.19 8.83 -3.27
C VAL A 16 0.71 9.22 -3.38
N THR A 17 -0.14 8.60 -2.56
CA THR A 17 -1.57 8.94 -2.53
C THR A 17 -1.81 10.32 -1.90
N LYS A 18 -1.16 10.62 -0.76
CA LYS A 18 -1.41 11.85 0.01
C LYS A 18 -0.70 13.10 -0.48
N ASN A 19 0.54 12.99 -0.96
CA ASN A 19 1.35 14.17 -1.27
C ASN A 19 0.99 14.83 -2.59
N HIS A 20 0.00 14.31 -3.33
CA HIS A 20 -0.37 14.79 -4.66
C HIS A 20 0.87 15.04 -5.56
N SER A 21 1.82 14.11 -5.53
CA SER A 21 3.13 14.25 -6.17
C SER A 21 3.07 14.40 -7.69
N PHE A 22 1.94 14.07 -8.31
CA PHE A 22 1.66 14.22 -9.73
C PHE A 22 0.49 15.18 -9.98
N SER A 23 0.47 15.81 -11.15
CA SER A 23 -0.59 16.74 -11.56
C SER A 23 -1.98 16.11 -11.59
N ASP A 24 -2.08 14.82 -11.95
CA ASP A 24 -3.27 13.98 -11.81
C ASP A 24 -2.86 12.50 -11.65
N GLY A 25 -3.81 11.64 -11.27
CA GLY A 25 -3.63 10.20 -11.29
C GLY A 25 -2.92 9.61 -10.08
N ASN A 26 -2.63 10.41 -9.04
CA ASN A 26 -1.91 10.00 -7.83
C ASN A 26 -2.40 8.66 -7.26
N LYS A 27 -3.71 8.43 -7.17
CA LYS A 27 -4.31 7.18 -6.67
C LYS A 27 -3.94 5.97 -7.53
N ARG A 28 -4.07 6.10 -8.86
CA ARG A 28 -3.73 5.05 -9.83
C ARG A 28 -2.22 4.77 -9.82
N ILE A 29 -1.41 5.83 -9.80
CA ILE A 29 0.05 5.72 -9.76
C ILE A 29 0.50 5.07 -8.45
N ALA A 30 -0.08 5.45 -7.31
CA ALA A 30 0.23 4.86 -6.01
C ALA A 30 -0.06 3.35 -5.98
N ALA A 31 -1.24 2.94 -6.44
CA ALA A 31 -1.61 1.52 -6.54
C ALA A 31 -0.66 0.73 -7.46
N THR A 32 -0.30 1.30 -8.62
CA THR A 32 0.64 0.67 -9.56
C THR A 32 2.05 0.53 -8.96
N LEU A 33 2.57 1.60 -8.35
CA LEU A 33 3.89 1.59 -7.71
C LEU A 33 3.93 0.61 -6.53
N PHE A 34 2.85 0.54 -5.76
CA PHE A 34 2.71 -0.40 -4.67
C PHE A 34 2.77 -1.86 -5.16
N LEU A 35 1.98 -2.22 -6.19
CA LEU A 35 2.01 -3.56 -6.78
C LEU A 35 3.38 -3.89 -7.39
N TRP A 36 3.99 -2.94 -8.10
CA TRP A 36 5.32 -3.11 -8.67
C TRP A 36 6.38 -3.35 -7.59
N PHE A 37 6.34 -2.56 -6.50
CA PHE A 37 7.23 -2.72 -5.35
C PHE A 37 7.04 -4.08 -4.67
N MET A 38 5.80 -4.51 -4.44
CA MET A 38 5.51 -5.83 -3.87
C MET A 38 6.00 -6.97 -4.76
N ALA A 39 5.84 -6.84 -6.08
CA ALA A 39 6.30 -7.84 -7.05
C ALA A 39 7.83 -7.94 -7.05
N GLY A 40 8.52 -6.79 -7.12
CA GLY A 40 9.99 -6.73 -7.11
C GLY A 40 10.63 -7.27 -5.83
N ASN A 41 9.89 -7.27 -4.71
CA ASN A 41 10.34 -7.84 -3.43
C ASN A 41 9.80 -9.26 -3.16
N GLY A 42 9.10 -9.89 -4.11
CA GLY A 42 8.58 -11.26 -3.93
C GLY A 42 7.52 -11.40 -2.85
N ILE A 43 6.77 -10.33 -2.54
CA ILE A 43 5.71 -10.33 -1.53
C ILE A 43 4.30 -10.14 -2.12
N LEU A 44 4.19 -9.96 -3.44
CA LEU A 44 2.89 -9.79 -4.11
C LEU A 44 2.01 -11.04 -4.06
N TYR A 45 2.63 -12.22 -4.09
CA TYR A 45 1.93 -13.50 -4.08
C TYR A 45 2.29 -14.33 -2.84
N ASN A 46 1.34 -15.14 -2.41
CA ASN A 46 1.55 -16.17 -1.40
C ASN A 46 2.22 -17.41 -2.03
N PRO A 47 2.76 -18.34 -1.22
CA PRO A 47 3.39 -19.56 -1.73
C PRO A 47 2.47 -20.44 -2.59
N ASP A 48 1.16 -20.34 -2.38
CA ASP A 48 0.13 -21.04 -3.15
C ASP A 48 -0.23 -20.35 -4.50
N GLY A 49 0.42 -19.23 -4.81
CA GLY A 49 0.18 -18.44 -6.02
C GLY A 49 -1.00 -17.46 -5.92
N THR A 50 -1.71 -17.40 -4.79
CA THR A 50 -2.77 -16.41 -4.58
C THR A 50 -2.18 -15.01 -4.41
N LYS A 51 -2.89 -13.98 -4.90
CA LYS A 51 -2.50 -12.58 -4.64
C LYS A 51 -2.60 -12.30 -3.14
N ARG A 52 -1.56 -11.68 -2.57
CA ARG A 52 -1.54 -11.31 -1.15
C ARG A 52 -2.59 -10.25 -0.80
N ILE A 53 -2.96 -9.42 -1.78
CA ILE A 53 -4.00 -8.41 -1.64
C ILE A 53 -4.98 -8.55 -2.80
N ALA A 54 -6.27 -8.59 -2.50
CA ALA A 54 -7.32 -8.58 -3.52
C ALA A 54 -7.42 -7.20 -4.17
N ASP A 55 -7.78 -7.15 -5.45
CA ASP A 55 -7.79 -5.91 -6.22
C ASP A 55 -8.79 -4.88 -5.66
N ASN A 56 -9.94 -5.34 -5.18
CA ASN A 56 -10.93 -4.50 -4.50
C ASN A 56 -10.41 -3.93 -3.16
N THR A 57 -9.66 -4.73 -2.39
CA THR A 57 -9.00 -4.28 -1.15
C THR A 57 -7.98 -3.19 -1.42
N LEU A 58 -7.18 -3.32 -2.48
CA LEU A 58 -6.21 -2.29 -2.87
C LEU A 58 -6.89 -0.97 -3.25
N VAL A 59 -7.98 -1.04 -4.01
CA VAL A 59 -8.78 0.15 -4.35
C VAL A 59 -9.33 0.80 -3.09
N ALA A 60 -9.92 0.03 -2.18
CA ALA A 60 -10.46 0.52 -0.92
C ALA A 60 -9.38 1.20 -0.06
N LEU A 61 -8.21 0.58 0.11
CA LEU A 61 -7.09 1.16 0.87
C LEU A 61 -6.61 2.48 0.27
N THR A 62 -6.48 2.53 -1.05
CA THR A 62 -6.05 3.75 -1.75
C THR A 62 -7.04 4.89 -1.54
N LEU A 63 -8.35 4.61 -1.55
CA LEU A 63 -9.39 5.59 -1.25
C LEU A 63 -9.39 5.99 0.23
N MET A 64 -9.31 5.03 1.16
CA MET A 64 -9.23 5.32 2.59
C MET A 64 -8.03 6.23 2.92
N ILE A 65 -6.87 5.97 2.34
CA ILE A 65 -5.68 6.85 2.48
C ILE A 65 -5.92 8.22 1.86
N ALA A 66 -6.58 8.28 0.70
CA ALA A 66 -6.87 9.57 0.07
C ALA A 66 -7.78 10.44 0.94
N GLU A 67 -8.79 9.84 1.58
CA GLU A 67 -9.79 10.51 2.42
C GLU A 67 -9.36 10.69 3.88
N SER A 68 -8.35 9.95 4.37
CA SER A 68 -7.92 10.02 5.77
C SER A 68 -7.38 11.40 6.15
N ARG A 69 -7.37 11.76 7.42
CA ARG A 69 -6.65 12.95 7.87
C ARG A 69 -5.16 12.67 7.97
N THR A 70 -4.34 13.72 7.95
CA THR A 70 -2.87 13.58 8.01
C THR A 70 -2.42 13.00 9.36
N GLU A 71 -3.17 13.27 10.44
CA GLU A 71 -2.91 12.74 11.78
C GLU A 71 -3.15 11.22 11.86
N GLU A 72 -3.95 10.67 10.93
CA GLU A 72 -4.27 9.23 10.87
C GLU A 72 -3.22 8.43 10.10
N LYS A 73 -2.12 9.06 9.67
CA LYS A 73 -1.03 8.44 8.91
C LYS A 73 -0.61 7.08 9.48
N ASP A 74 -0.28 7.06 10.76
CA ASP A 74 0.28 5.86 11.40
C ASP A 74 -0.75 4.74 11.49
N VAL A 75 -2.03 5.09 11.64
CA VAL A 75 -3.14 4.14 11.62
C VAL A 75 -3.31 3.56 10.22
N MET A 76 -3.36 4.41 9.19
CA MET A 76 -3.50 3.96 7.80
C MET A 76 -2.34 3.05 7.36
N VAL A 77 -1.11 3.43 7.69
CA VAL A 77 0.08 2.60 7.39
C VAL A 77 0.00 1.26 8.10
N LYS A 78 -0.38 1.22 9.38
CA LYS A 78 -0.56 -0.04 10.12
C LYS A 78 -1.64 -0.93 9.51
N VAL A 79 -2.77 -0.38 9.05
CA VAL A 79 -3.81 -1.16 8.37
C VAL A 79 -3.24 -1.82 7.11
N VAL A 80 -2.53 -1.07 6.27
CA VAL A 80 -1.92 -1.63 5.06
C VAL A 80 -0.90 -2.71 5.40
N VAL A 81 0.00 -2.46 6.37
CA VAL A 81 0.99 -3.44 6.82
C VAL A 81 0.33 -4.72 7.28
N ASN A 82 -0.70 -4.63 8.13
CA ASN A 82 -1.42 -5.81 8.61
C ASN A 82 -2.03 -6.61 7.45
N LEU A 83 -2.63 -5.95 6.46
CA LEU A 83 -3.25 -6.64 5.33
C LEU A 83 -2.26 -7.36 4.40
N ILE A 84 -0.98 -6.96 4.39
CA ILE A 84 0.06 -7.58 3.55
C ILE A 84 1.10 -8.36 4.35
N ASN A 85 0.93 -8.48 5.67
CA ASN A 85 1.81 -9.28 6.49
C ASN A 85 1.47 -10.77 6.34
N ARG A 86 2.48 -11.63 6.31
CA ARG A 86 2.32 -13.08 6.11
C ARG A 86 1.72 -13.83 7.31
N ASN A 87 1.68 -13.18 8.48
CA ASN A 87 1.34 -13.82 9.76
C ASN A 87 -0.07 -13.50 10.27
N ASN A 88 -0.99 -13.09 9.39
CA ASN A 88 -2.39 -12.87 9.74
C ASN A 88 -3.28 -14.03 9.33
#